data_AF-D8SH22-F1
#
_entry.id   AF-D8SH22-F1
#
_cell.length_a   1.000
_cell.length_b   1.000
_cell.length_c   1.000
_cell.angle_alpha   90.00
_cell.angle_beta   90.00
_cell.angle_gamma   90.00
#
_symmetry.space_group_name_H-M   'P 1'
#
loop_
_entity.id
_entity.type
_entity.pdbx_description
1 polymer ?
#
loop_
_entity_poly.entity_id
_entity_poly.type
_entity_poly.pdbx_seq_one_letter_code
_entity_poly.pdbx_strand_id
1 'polypeptide(L)'
;MKERQARELATLGFAGSEDTNAGRLDGLVRAIAGVGVSSAAAVAAPPRISKGKKWRDRRAQQDAEREQRIQDEQALLVSDRKVEEDVLAAKLQPLGLSLKEIKPDGHCLYRAVEDQLQLHPSAPQYSFQELRKIAAGYIREHPEDFVPFIGGDVELEDYCREIESTAAWGGQLELEALSHALQKHIFVFSAEMAIVEMGSGFQRDGTNPSIKLSYHKHAFGLGEHYNSLVPA
;
A
#
# COMPACT_ATOMS: atom_id res chain seq x y z
N MET A 1 21.01 -4.44 9.54
CA MET A 1 21.39 -3.99 8.18
C MET A 1 22.62 -4.74 7.64
N LYS A 2 23.77 -4.74 8.32
CA LYS A 2 24.98 -5.46 7.84
C LYS A 2 24.83 -6.98 7.73
N GLU A 3 24.05 -7.62 8.61
CA GLU A 3 23.83 -9.08 8.55
C GLU A 3 22.93 -9.54 7.39
N ARG A 4 22.03 -8.66 6.91
CA ARG A 4 21.15 -9.00 5.79
C ARG A 4 21.93 -8.94 4.47
N GLN A 5 22.79 -7.94 4.34
CA GLN A 5 23.71 -7.76 3.21
C GLN A 5 24.76 -8.90 3.13
N ALA A 6 25.20 -9.43 4.28
CA ALA A 6 26.10 -10.59 4.33
C ALA A 6 25.44 -11.90 3.86
N ARG A 7 24.12 -12.08 4.09
CA ARG A 7 23.36 -13.25 3.61
C ARG A 7 23.09 -13.19 2.11
N GLU A 8 22.89 -12.00 1.54
CA GLU A 8 22.69 -11.85 0.09
C GLU A 8 23.96 -12.19 -0.72
N LEU A 9 25.14 -11.79 -0.23
CA LEU A 9 26.42 -12.09 -0.89
C LEU A 9 26.78 -13.59 -0.87
N ALA A 10 26.31 -14.35 0.13
CA ALA A 10 26.54 -15.79 0.23
C ALA A 10 25.67 -16.60 -0.77
N THR A 11 24.54 -16.05 -1.20
CA THR A 11 23.61 -16.72 -2.14
C THR A 11 24.11 -16.63 -3.59
N LEU A 12 25.06 -15.73 -3.87
CA LEU A 12 25.63 -15.48 -5.20
C LEU A 12 26.93 -16.27 -5.48
N GLY A 13 27.24 -17.30 -4.67
CA GLY A 13 28.23 -18.33 -5.03
C GLY A 13 29.71 -17.90 -4.98
N PHE A 14 30.06 -16.84 -4.26
CA PHE A 14 31.46 -16.44 -4.10
C PHE A 14 32.12 -17.23 -2.95
N ALA A 15 32.71 -18.38 -3.28
CA ALA A 15 33.54 -19.15 -2.36
C ALA A 15 34.97 -18.59 -2.34
N GLY A 16 35.39 -18.01 -1.21
CA GLY A 16 36.79 -17.73 -0.90
C GLY A 16 37.19 -18.58 0.31
N SER A 17 38.08 -19.54 0.05
CA SER A 17 38.52 -20.60 0.96
C SER A 17 38.96 -20.15 2.34
N GLU A 18 38.53 -20.91 3.34
CA GLU A 18 39.03 -20.92 4.71
C GLU A 18 40.54 -21.19 4.76
N ASP A 19 41.24 -20.50 5.66
CA ASP A 19 42.34 -21.12 6.39
C ASP A 19 42.11 -20.92 7.89
N THR A 20 42.02 -22.04 8.57
CA THR A 20 41.59 -22.21 9.95
C THR A 20 42.74 -21.92 10.91
N ASN A 21 42.52 -21.13 11.96
CA ASN A 21 42.73 -21.66 13.31
C ASN A 21 42.03 -20.82 14.37
N ALA A 22 41.07 -21.46 15.03
CA ALA A 22 40.33 -20.94 16.16
C ALA A 22 41.16 -21.08 17.45
N GLY A 23 40.97 -20.16 18.39
CA GLY A 23 41.24 -20.49 19.79
C GLY A 23 41.56 -19.35 20.74
N ARG A 24 40.51 -18.67 21.20
CA ARG A 24 40.21 -18.53 22.64
C ARG A 24 41.08 -17.60 23.49
N LEU A 25 40.54 -16.39 23.64
CA LEU A 25 40.15 -15.70 24.88
C LEU A 25 41.12 -15.62 26.08
N ASP A 26 41.24 -14.36 26.50
CA ASP A 26 41.34 -13.82 27.85
C ASP A 26 42.66 -13.88 28.62
N GLY A 27 43.10 -12.67 28.97
CA GLY A 27 44.16 -12.44 29.92
C GLY A 27 43.73 -12.76 31.34
N LEU A 28 44.69 -13.23 32.13
CA LEU A 28 44.73 -12.99 33.55
C LEU A 28 46.17 -13.15 34.05
N VAL A 29 46.74 -12.04 34.53
CA VAL A 29 47.65 -11.98 35.68
C VAL A 29 48.96 -12.78 35.58
N ARG A 30 50.04 -12.08 35.22
CA ARG A 30 51.32 -12.03 35.98
C ARG A 30 52.34 -11.15 35.27
N ALA A 31 52.46 -9.91 35.73
CA ALA A 31 53.68 -9.13 35.56
C ALA A 31 54.01 -8.46 36.91
N ILE A 32 54.24 -9.29 37.92
CA ILE A 32 54.97 -8.89 39.13
C ILE A 32 56.40 -9.38 38.93
N ALA A 33 57.29 -8.46 38.60
CA ALA A 33 58.71 -8.39 39.00
C ALA A 33 59.48 -7.51 38.01
N GLY A 34 59.90 -6.33 38.45
CA GLY A 34 60.79 -5.47 37.66
C GLY A 34 60.70 -4.01 38.07
N VAL A 35 61.14 -3.70 39.28
CA VAL A 35 61.32 -2.33 39.76
C VAL A 35 62.35 -1.61 38.89
N GLY A 36 61.98 -0.45 38.37
CA GLY A 36 62.87 0.52 37.74
C GLY A 36 62.23 1.91 37.81
N VAL A 37 62.58 2.66 38.86
CA VAL A 37 62.13 4.04 39.11
C VAL A 37 62.66 4.96 38.01
N SER A 38 61.80 5.78 37.41
CA SER A 38 62.07 7.20 37.13
C SER A 38 60.82 7.97 36.67
N SER A 39 60.64 9.10 37.34
CA SER A 39 59.69 10.20 37.15
C SER A 39 59.51 10.65 35.69
N ALA A 40 58.25 10.85 35.28
CA ALA A 40 57.76 12.12 34.70
C ALA A 40 56.24 12.05 34.48
N ALA A 41 55.51 13.03 34.99
CA ALA A 41 54.12 13.26 34.61
C ALA A 41 54.07 13.69 33.14
N ALA A 42 53.85 12.74 32.24
CA ALA A 42 53.60 13.01 30.84
C ALA A 42 52.16 13.53 30.69
N VAL A 43 52.01 14.81 30.38
CA VAL A 43 50.75 15.34 29.85
C VAL A 43 50.47 14.60 28.55
N ALA A 44 49.46 13.73 28.55
CA ALA A 44 49.13 12.88 27.42
C ALA A 44 48.77 13.76 26.20
N ALA A 45 49.67 13.82 25.21
CA ALA A 45 49.39 14.46 23.94
C ALA A 45 48.22 13.72 23.24
N PRO A 46 47.29 14.43 22.58
CA PRO A 46 46.13 13.81 21.97
C PRO A 46 46.57 12.79 20.89
N PRO A 47 45.86 11.66 20.77
CA PRO A 47 46.25 10.58 19.86
C PRO A 47 46.31 11.10 18.42
N ARG A 48 47.44 10.86 17.74
CA ARG A 48 47.67 11.30 16.35
C ARG A 48 46.73 10.52 15.41
N ILE A 49 45.66 11.17 14.99
CA ILE A 49 44.67 10.59 14.06
C ILE A 49 45.34 10.33 12.69
N SER A 50 45.27 9.08 12.22
CA SER A 50 45.86 8.69 10.93
C SER A 50 45.15 9.37 9.76
N LYS A 51 45.91 9.65 8.68
CA LYS A 51 45.35 10.24 7.44
C LYS A 51 44.18 9.43 6.87
N GLY A 52 44.23 8.09 7.00
CA GLY A 52 43.16 7.19 6.57
C GLY A 52 41.89 7.30 7.42
N LYS A 53 42.01 7.54 8.73
CA LYS A 53 40.84 7.79 9.59
C LYS A 53 40.18 9.14 9.23
N LYS A 54 40.95 10.21 9.05
CA LYS A 54 40.42 11.51 8.58
C LYS A 54 39.68 11.43 7.24
N TRP A 55 40.19 10.64 6.29
CA TRP A 55 39.54 10.45 4.99
C TRP A 55 38.20 9.70 5.10
N ARG A 56 38.14 8.66 5.92
CA ARG A 56 36.89 7.92 6.18
C ARG A 56 35.86 8.77 6.91
N ASP A 57 36.28 9.52 7.92
CA ASP A 57 35.38 10.39 8.70
C ASP A 57 34.82 11.50 7.79
N ARG A 58 35.65 12.12 6.94
CA ARG A 58 35.20 13.12 5.96
C ARG A 58 34.23 12.54 4.93
N ARG A 59 34.46 11.31 4.45
CA ARG A 59 33.55 10.63 3.52
C ARG A 59 32.23 10.28 4.18
N ALA A 60 32.25 9.74 5.40
CA ALA A 60 31.04 9.44 6.17
C ALA A 60 30.22 10.71 6.45
N GLN A 61 30.88 11.83 6.73
CA GLN A 61 30.22 13.11 6.95
C GLN A 61 29.59 13.67 5.66
N GLN A 62 30.29 13.56 4.52
CA GLN A 62 29.74 13.92 3.21
C GLN A 62 28.57 13.01 2.79
N ASP A 63 28.65 11.71 3.08
CA ASP A 63 27.58 10.76 2.80
C ASP A 63 26.35 11.04 3.68
N ALA A 64 26.55 11.40 4.96
CA ALA A 64 25.48 11.80 5.86
C ALA A 64 24.81 13.12 5.44
N GLU A 65 25.60 14.13 5.04
CA GLU A 65 25.06 15.40 4.50
C GLU A 65 24.30 15.20 3.19
N ARG A 66 24.76 14.29 2.33
CA ARG A 66 24.05 13.92 1.10
C ARG A 66 22.73 13.23 1.42
N GLU A 67 22.75 12.25 2.32
CA GLU A 67 21.56 11.51 2.76
C GLU A 67 20.54 12.46 3.39
N GLN A 68 21.00 13.38 4.24
CA GLN A 68 20.13 14.38 4.85
C GLN A 68 19.50 15.32 3.81
N ARG A 69 20.27 15.76 2.80
CA ARG A 69 19.71 16.55 1.68
C ARG A 69 18.65 15.78 0.89
N ILE A 70 18.89 14.50 0.61
CA ILE A 70 17.91 13.65 -0.08
C ILE A 70 16.65 13.49 0.76
N GLN A 71 16.79 13.31 2.08
CA GLN A 71 15.64 13.22 3.00
C GLN A 71 14.85 14.52 3.08
N ASP A 72 15.54 15.67 3.15
CA ASP A 72 14.89 16.99 3.15
C ASP A 72 14.16 17.25 1.82
N GLU A 73 14.77 16.89 0.69
CA GLU A 73 14.14 16.98 -0.64
C GLU A 73 12.92 16.05 -0.75
N GLN A 74 13.00 14.82 -0.24
CA GLN A 74 11.87 13.87 -0.21
C GLN A 74 10.75 14.33 0.72
N ALA A 75 11.06 14.98 1.84
CA ALA A 75 10.05 15.52 2.76
C ALA A 75 9.26 16.69 2.16
N LEU A 76 9.83 17.41 1.19
CA LEU A 76 9.16 18.48 0.45
C LEU A 76 8.25 17.95 -0.67
N LEU A 77 8.43 16.70 -1.10
CA LEU A 77 7.57 16.08 -2.11
C LEU A 77 6.25 15.66 -1.47
N VAL A 78 5.19 16.43 -1.73
CA VAL A 78 3.84 15.99 -1.43
C VAL A 78 3.51 14.82 -2.36
N SER A 79 3.22 13.66 -1.78
CA SER A 79 2.81 12.49 -2.55
C SER A 79 1.42 12.72 -3.16
N ASP A 80 1.24 12.35 -4.43
CA ASP A 80 -0.07 12.40 -5.13
C ASP A 80 -1.18 11.73 -4.32
N ARG A 81 -0.85 10.63 -3.63
CA ARG A 81 -1.74 9.96 -2.67
C ARG A 81 -2.26 10.91 -1.60
N LYS A 82 -1.37 11.69 -0.99
CA LYS A 82 -1.73 12.59 0.11
C LYS A 82 -2.63 13.72 -0.39
N VAL A 83 -2.33 14.24 -1.59
CA VAL A 83 -3.19 15.23 -2.26
C VAL A 83 -4.58 14.65 -2.51
N GLU A 84 -4.66 13.44 -3.06
CA GLU A 84 -5.91 12.73 -3.34
C GLU A 84 -6.73 12.52 -2.05
N GLU A 85 -6.11 12.00 -0.99
CA GLU A 85 -6.73 11.78 0.31
C GLU A 85 -7.27 13.08 0.92
N ASP A 86 -6.49 14.18 0.88
CA ASP A 86 -6.89 15.46 1.46
C ASP A 86 -8.06 16.11 0.70
N VAL A 87 -8.02 16.07 -0.64
CA VAL A 87 -9.12 16.58 -1.48
C VAL A 87 -10.40 15.77 -1.26
N LEU A 88 -10.29 14.44 -1.22
CA LEU A 88 -11.45 13.59 -0.99
C LEU A 88 -12.01 13.79 0.42
N ALA A 89 -11.17 13.85 1.45
CA ALA A 89 -11.61 14.11 2.82
C ALA A 89 -12.37 15.44 2.93
N ALA A 90 -11.90 16.50 2.27
CA ALA A 90 -12.59 17.79 2.22
C ALA A 90 -13.97 17.71 1.55
N LYS A 91 -14.15 16.84 0.53
CA LYS A 91 -15.45 16.59 -0.11
C LYS A 91 -16.40 15.79 0.78
N LEU A 92 -15.88 14.84 1.57
CA LEU A 92 -16.68 13.92 2.38
C LEU A 92 -17.12 14.52 3.72
N GLN A 93 -16.28 15.37 4.32
CA GLN A 93 -16.56 16.01 5.62
C GLN A 93 -17.93 16.71 5.71
N PRO A 94 -18.34 17.59 4.76
CA PRO A 94 -19.65 18.24 4.82
C PRO A 94 -20.84 17.27 4.66
N LEU A 95 -20.60 16.05 4.14
CA LEU A 95 -21.61 15.01 3.98
C LEU A 95 -21.72 14.10 5.22
N GLY A 96 -20.86 14.30 6.23
CA GLY A 96 -20.79 13.42 7.39
C GLY A 96 -20.32 12.02 7.05
N LEU A 97 -19.45 11.88 6.04
CA LEU A 97 -18.89 10.61 5.59
C LEU A 97 -17.40 10.53 5.95
N SER A 98 -16.96 9.32 6.28
CA SER A 98 -15.56 8.97 6.52
C SER A 98 -15.16 7.77 5.67
N LEU A 99 -13.87 7.68 5.37
CA LEU A 99 -13.31 6.59 4.58
C LEU A 99 -13.05 5.38 5.48
N LYS A 100 -13.53 4.21 5.05
CA LYS A 100 -13.15 2.91 5.60
C LYS A 100 -12.27 2.18 4.60
N GLU A 101 -11.03 1.94 5.00
CA GLU A 101 -10.06 1.24 4.16
C GLU A 101 -10.47 -0.22 3.92
N ILE A 102 -10.52 -0.58 2.65
CA ILE A 102 -10.74 -1.92 2.15
C ILE A 102 -9.40 -2.50 1.73
N LYS A 103 -9.24 -3.81 1.90
CA LYS A 103 -8.02 -4.53 1.51
C LYS A 103 -7.63 -4.20 0.06
N PRO A 104 -6.40 -3.74 -0.21
CA PRO A 104 -5.94 -3.37 -1.55
C PRO A 104 -5.57 -4.62 -2.37
N ASP A 105 -6.58 -5.40 -2.74
CA ASP A 105 -6.48 -6.52 -3.66
C ASP A 105 -7.44 -6.36 -4.84
N GLY A 106 -7.35 -7.23 -5.84
CA GLY A 106 -8.20 -7.16 -7.02
C GLY A 106 -9.70 -7.36 -6.75
N HIS A 107 -10.11 -7.63 -5.51
CA HIS A 107 -11.52 -7.71 -5.10
C HIS A 107 -12.03 -6.44 -4.42
N CYS A 108 -11.23 -5.37 -4.33
CA CYS A 108 -11.53 -4.15 -3.58
C CYS A 108 -12.93 -3.57 -3.87
N LEU A 109 -13.35 -3.51 -5.14
CA LEU A 109 -14.69 -3.04 -5.54
C LEU A 109 -15.80 -3.85 -4.85
N TYR A 110 -15.77 -5.16 -5.02
CA TYR A 110 -16.76 -6.08 -4.46
C TYR A 110 -16.72 -6.11 -2.93
N ARG A 111 -15.53 -6.01 -2.32
CA ARG A 111 -15.37 -5.90 -0.87
C ARG A 111 -15.94 -4.61 -0.31
N ALA A 112 -15.79 -3.50 -1.03
CA ALA A 112 -16.35 -2.22 -0.63
C ALA A 112 -17.89 -2.24 -0.72
N VAL A 113 -18.45 -2.89 -1.74
CA VAL A 113 -19.90 -3.13 -1.86
C VAL A 113 -20.40 -4.06 -0.76
N GLU A 114 -19.72 -5.18 -0.49
CA GLU A 114 -20.02 -6.09 0.62
C GLU A 114 -20.06 -5.34 1.96
N ASP A 115 -19.05 -4.51 2.22
CA ASP A 115 -18.97 -3.69 3.43
C ASP A 115 -20.16 -2.72 3.58
N GLN A 116 -20.55 -2.04 2.50
CA GLN A 116 -21.70 -1.13 2.48
C GLN A 116 -23.02 -1.85 2.76
N LEU A 117 -23.20 -3.07 2.24
CA LEU A 117 -24.41 -3.87 2.50
C LEU A 117 -24.49 -4.31 3.96
N GLN A 118 -23.35 -4.57 4.61
CA GLN A 118 -23.29 -4.96 6.03
C GLN A 118 -23.70 -3.82 6.98
N LEU A 119 -23.61 -2.56 6.55
CA LEU A 119 -24.12 -1.42 7.32
C LEU A 119 -25.65 -1.42 7.46
N HIS A 120 -26.33 -2.25 6.66
CA HIS A 120 -27.79 -2.35 6.64
C HIS A 120 -28.23 -3.80 6.84
N PRO A 121 -28.25 -4.30 8.10
CA PRO A 121 -28.55 -5.70 8.40
C PRO A 121 -29.92 -6.20 7.94
N SER A 122 -30.86 -5.28 7.67
CA SER A 122 -32.18 -5.60 7.12
C SER A 122 -32.18 -5.87 5.61
N ALA A 123 -31.09 -5.53 4.91
CA ALA A 123 -30.92 -5.81 3.49
C ALA A 123 -30.28 -7.21 3.28
N PRO A 124 -30.51 -7.85 2.12
CA PRO A 124 -29.79 -9.06 1.74
C PRO A 124 -28.28 -8.87 1.84
N GLN A 125 -27.62 -9.84 2.45
CA GLN A 125 -26.18 -9.85 2.63
C GLN A 125 -25.53 -10.76 1.60
N TYR A 126 -24.42 -10.31 1.04
CA TYR A 126 -23.65 -11.05 0.04
C TYR A 126 -22.18 -10.92 0.35
N SER A 127 -21.45 -12.02 0.19
CA SER A 127 -20.00 -12.03 0.15
C SER A 127 -19.48 -11.38 -1.13
N PHE A 128 -18.23 -10.90 -1.13
CA PHE A 128 -17.61 -10.38 -2.36
C PHE A 128 -17.58 -11.41 -3.50
N GLN A 129 -17.51 -12.71 -3.21
CA GLN A 129 -17.58 -13.76 -4.24
C GLN A 129 -18.98 -13.91 -4.84
N GLU A 130 -20.03 -13.75 -4.03
CA GLU A 130 -21.41 -13.76 -4.54
C GLU A 130 -21.69 -12.52 -5.37
N LEU A 131 -21.21 -11.35 -4.94
CA LEU A 131 -21.34 -10.11 -5.70
C LEU A 131 -20.68 -10.20 -7.08
N ARG A 132 -19.52 -10.87 -7.20
CA ARG A 132 -18.88 -11.17 -8.49
C ARG A 132 -19.80 -11.96 -9.43
N LYS A 133 -20.42 -13.00 -8.91
CA LYS A 133 -21.36 -13.83 -9.69
C LYS A 133 -22.63 -13.07 -10.05
N ILE A 134 -23.13 -12.22 -9.16
CA ILE A 134 -24.30 -11.38 -9.40
C ILE A 134 -24.01 -10.39 -10.54
N ALA A 135 -22.86 -9.70 -10.50
CA ALA A 135 -22.45 -8.78 -11.55
C ALA A 135 -22.34 -9.50 -12.91
N ALA A 136 -21.61 -10.61 -12.97
CA ALA A 136 -21.45 -11.39 -14.19
C ALA A 136 -22.77 -11.99 -14.70
N GLY A 137 -23.63 -12.46 -13.80
CA GLY A 137 -24.96 -12.95 -14.15
C GLY A 137 -25.81 -11.87 -14.81
N TYR A 138 -25.86 -10.68 -14.21
CA TYR A 138 -26.61 -9.57 -14.77
C TYR A 138 -26.09 -9.13 -16.14
N ILE A 139 -24.77 -9.02 -16.30
CA ILE A 139 -24.12 -8.66 -17.58
C ILE A 139 -24.46 -9.68 -18.67
N ARG A 140 -24.41 -10.97 -18.32
CA ARG A 140 -24.74 -12.08 -19.23
C ARG A 140 -26.21 -12.08 -19.65
N GLU A 141 -27.12 -11.63 -18.78
CA GLU A 141 -28.55 -11.53 -19.04
C GLU A 141 -28.95 -10.30 -19.86
N HIS A 142 -28.09 -9.27 -19.94
CA HIS A 142 -28.38 -7.98 -20.62
C HIS A 142 -27.27 -7.59 -21.61
N PRO A 143 -26.87 -8.46 -22.55
CA PRO A 143 -25.70 -8.27 -23.40
C PRO A 143 -25.73 -6.95 -24.20
N GLU A 144 -26.90 -6.49 -24.64
CA GLU A 144 -27.08 -5.27 -25.41
C GLU A 144 -26.57 -4.00 -24.70
N ASP A 145 -26.59 -3.99 -23.37
CA ASP A 145 -26.20 -2.84 -22.55
C ASP A 145 -24.68 -2.84 -22.26
N PHE A 146 -24.03 -4.01 -22.31
CA PHE A 146 -22.63 -4.18 -21.88
C PHE A 146 -21.67 -4.47 -23.03
N VAL A 147 -22.07 -5.26 -24.03
CA VAL A 147 -21.21 -5.66 -25.16
C VAL A 147 -20.55 -4.47 -25.87
N PRO A 148 -21.21 -3.32 -26.10
CA PRO A 148 -20.55 -2.16 -26.72
C PRO A 148 -19.36 -1.60 -25.93
N PHE A 149 -19.26 -1.91 -24.63
CA PHE A 149 -18.22 -1.42 -23.72
C PHE A 149 -17.21 -2.50 -23.32
N ILE A 150 -17.54 -3.78 -23.54
CA ILE A 150 -16.61 -4.89 -23.42
C ILE A 150 -15.71 -4.83 -24.67
N GLY A 151 -14.40 -4.61 -24.47
CA GLY A 151 -13.46 -4.35 -25.55
C GLY A 151 -13.62 -5.32 -26.72
N GLY A 152 -13.60 -4.81 -27.96
CA GLY A 152 -14.07 -5.54 -29.15
C GLY A 152 -13.35 -6.85 -29.50
N ASP A 153 -12.26 -7.19 -28.81
CA ASP A 153 -11.52 -8.45 -28.95
C ASP A 153 -11.87 -9.48 -27.87
N VAL A 154 -12.76 -9.14 -26.92
CA VAL A 154 -13.15 -9.97 -25.79
C VAL A 154 -14.59 -10.45 -25.97
N GLU A 155 -14.78 -11.76 -26.01
CA GLU A 155 -16.12 -12.36 -26.02
C GLU A 155 -16.82 -12.13 -24.67
N LEU A 156 -18.11 -11.77 -24.69
CA LEU A 156 -18.92 -11.49 -23.50
C LEU A 156 -18.80 -12.58 -22.43
N GLU A 157 -18.85 -13.84 -22.86
CA GLU A 157 -18.82 -14.97 -21.95
C GLU A 157 -17.44 -15.12 -21.28
N ASP A 158 -16.35 -14.84 -21.99
CA ASP A 158 -15.02 -14.89 -21.42
C ASP A 158 -14.81 -13.73 -20.42
N TYR A 159 -15.33 -12.54 -20.74
CA TYR A 159 -15.40 -11.42 -19.80
C TYR A 159 -16.14 -11.80 -18.51
N CYS A 160 -17.34 -12.36 -18.63
CA CYS A 160 -18.15 -12.77 -17.48
C CYS A 160 -17.45 -13.83 -16.63
N ARG A 161 -16.83 -14.83 -17.25
CA ARG A 161 -16.05 -15.86 -16.53
C ARG A 161 -14.86 -15.25 -15.79
N GLU A 162 -14.17 -14.30 -16.41
CA GLU A 162 -13.02 -13.64 -15.79
C GLU A 162 -13.43 -12.90 -14.52
N ILE A 163 -14.44 -12.04 -14.58
CA ILE A 163 -14.87 -11.23 -13.42
C ILE A 163 -15.50 -12.10 -12.32
N GLU A 164 -16.20 -13.19 -12.66
CA GLU A 164 -16.90 -14.03 -11.68
C GLU A 164 -15.97 -14.98 -10.91
N SER A 165 -14.88 -15.43 -11.54
CA SER A 165 -14.04 -16.52 -11.04
C SER A 165 -12.65 -16.10 -10.56
N THR A 166 -12.21 -14.88 -10.89
CA THR A 166 -10.84 -14.42 -10.61
C THR A 166 -10.78 -13.20 -9.70
N ALA A 167 -9.58 -12.68 -9.49
CA ALA A 167 -9.33 -11.39 -8.85
C ALA A 167 -9.22 -10.25 -9.87
N ALA A 168 -9.80 -10.38 -11.06
CA ALA A 168 -9.90 -9.30 -12.03
C ALA A 168 -10.55 -8.06 -11.37
N TRP A 169 -9.97 -6.91 -11.67
CA TRP A 169 -10.42 -5.63 -11.14
C TRP A 169 -11.80 -5.32 -11.71
N GLY A 170 -12.72 -4.91 -10.85
CA GLY A 170 -14.01 -4.40 -11.30
C GLY A 170 -13.93 -2.90 -11.58
N GLY A 171 -14.87 -2.41 -12.38
CA GLY A 171 -15.02 -0.99 -12.67
C GLY A 171 -16.48 -0.61 -12.85
N GLN A 172 -16.72 0.30 -13.81
CA GLN A 172 -18.03 0.90 -14.03
C GLN A 172 -19.07 -0.13 -14.50
N LEU A 173 -18.71 -1.09 -15.36
CA LEU A 173 -19.65 -2.10 -15.85
C LEU A 173 -20.18 -2.98 -14.72
N GLU A 174 -19.29 -3.40 -13.82
CA GLU A 174 -19.66 -4.21 -12.66
C GLU A 174 -20.53 -3.42 -11.68
N LEU A 175 -20.24 -2.12 -11.46
CA LEU A 175 -21.06 -1.28 -10.58
C LEU A 175 -22.44 -1.01 -11.17
N GLU A 176 -22.54 -0.78 -12.47
CA GLU A 176 -23.84 -0.64 -13.15
C GLU A 176 -24.64 -1.94 -13.02
N ALA A 177 -24.02 -3.08 -13.33
CA ALA A 177 -24.64 -4.39 -13.18
C ALA A 177 -25.10 -4.67 -11.74
N LEU A 178 -24.26 -4.36 -10.74
CA LEU A 178 -24.61 -4.50 -9.32
C LEU A 178 -25.72 -3.53 -8.91
N SER A 179 -25.73 -2.31 -9.42
CA SER A 179 -26.78 -1.33 -9.14
C SER A 179 -28.15 -1.87 -9.55
N HIS A 180 -28.26 -2.42 -10.76
CA HIS A 180 -29.51 -3.02 -11.24
C HIS A 180 -29.84 -4.35 -10.55
N ALA A 181 -28.88 -5.26 -10.46
CA ALA A 181 -29.12 -6.58 -9.86
C ALA A 181 -29.53 -6.51 -8.38
N LEU A 182 -28.95 -5.57 -7.63
CA LEU A 182 -29.27 -5.35 -6.22
C LEU A 182 -30.40 -4.33 -6.02
N GLN A 183 -30.84 -3.66 -7.08
CA GLN A 183 -31.79 -2.54 -7.03
C GLN A 183 -31.32 -1.47 -6.03
N LYS A 184 -30.07 -1.02 -6.16
CA LYS A 184 -29.40 -0.07 -5.26
C LYS A 184 -28.89 1.14 -6.02
N HIS A 185 -29.13 2.32 -5.47
CA HIS A 185 -28.43 3.53 -5.90
C HIS A 185 -26.99 3.46 -5.39
N ILE A 186 -26.01 3.64 -6.29
CA ILE A 186 -24.58 3.66 -5.97
C ILE A 186 -23.99 5.04 -6.27
N PHE A 187 -23.27 5.59 -5.29
CA PHE A 187 -22.44 6.78 -5.44
C PHE A 187 -20.96 6.40 -5.40
N VAL A 188 -20.17 6.93 -6.33
CA VAL A 188 -18.71 6.84 -6.32
C VAL A 188 -18.11 8.23 -6.22
N PHE A 189 -17.38 8.48 -5.14
CA PHE A 189 -16.67 9.73 -4.89
C PHE A 189 -15.21 9.59 -5.31
N SER A 190 -14.64 10.66 -5.88
CA SER A 190 -13.22 10.74 -6.24
C SER A 190 -12.67 12.13 -5.92
N ALA A 191 -11.35 12.24 -5.75
CA ALA A 191 -10.67 13.52 -5.59
C ALA A 191 -10.79 14.40 -6.84
N GLU A 192 -10.56 13.84 -8.03
CA GLU A 192 -10.45 14.63 -9.27
C GLU A 192 -11.75 14.67 -10.07
N MET A 193 -12.51 13.57 -10.06
CA MET A 193 -13.70 13.42 -10.89
C MET A 193 -14.98 13.95 -10.21
N ALA A 194 -16.00 14.19 -11.02
CA ALA A 194 -17.36 14.39 -10.53
C ALA A 194 -17.87 13.12 -9.85
N ILE A 195 -18.88 13.27 -8.99
CA ILE A 195 -19.55 12.12 -8.38
C ILE A 195 -20.22 11.31 -9.50
N VAL A 196 -19.95 10.02 -9.53
CA VAL A 196 -20.62 9.09 -10.45
C VAL A 196 -21.79 8.45 -9.72
N GLU A 197 -22.96 8.48 -10.35
CA GLU A 197 -24.21 7.94 -9.83
C GLU A 197 -24.73 6.85 -10.76
N MET A 198 -25.15 5.72 -10.19
CA MET A 198 -25.68 4.56 -10.92
C MET A 198 -26.96 4.07 -10.27
N GLY A 199 -28.01 3.86 -11.07
CA GLY A 199 -29.32 3.43 -10.57
C GLY A 199 -30.00 4.43 -9.63
N SER A 200 -29.95 5.73 -9.97
CA SER A 200 -30.62 6.80 -9.22
C SER A 200 -32.12 6.54 -9.02
N GLY A 201 -32.77 5.84 -9.95
CA GLY A 201 -34.17 5.39 -9.85
C GLY A 201 -34.46 4.39 -8.72
N PHE A 202 -33.44 3.77 -8.13
CA PHE A 202 -33.60 2.84 -7.01
C PHE A 202 -33.56 3.53 -5.65
N GLN A 203 -33.23 4.82 -5.59
CA GLN A 203 -33.25 5.57 -4.35
C GLN A 203 -34.69 5.69 -3.83
N ARG A 204 -34.93 5.23 -2.61
CA ARG A 204 -36.23 5.37 -1.92
C ARG A 204 -35.99 5.93 -0.54
N ASP A 205 -36.67 7.03 -0.22
CA ASP A 205 -36.50 7.79 1.02
C ASP A 205 -36.47 6.89 2.25
N GLY A 206 -35.28 6.75 2.85
CA GLY A 206 -35.02 6.00 4.08
C GLY A 206 -35.21 4.49 4.04
N THR A 207 -35.83 3.94 3.00
CA THR A 207 -36.20 2.51 2.90
C THR A 207 -35.24 1.71 2.04
N ASN A 208 -34.51 2.36 1.13
CA ASN A 208 -33.49 1.73 0.31
C ASN A 208 -32.18 2.55 0.36
N PRO A 209 -31.31 2.30 1.35
CA PRO A 209 -30.10 3.09 1.50
C PRO A 209 -29.14 2.87 0.33
N SER A 210 -28.56 3.97 -0.14
CA SER A 210 -27.57 4.00 -1.22
C SER A 210 -26.20 3.53 -0.76
N ILE A 211 -25.52 2.78 -1.63
CA ILE A 211 -24.14 2.37 -1.49
C ILE A 211 -23.24 3.56 -1.81
N LYS A 212 -22.25 3.83 -0.97
CA LYS A 212 -21.30 4.94 -1.14
C LYS A 212 -19.87 4.40 -1.12
N LEU A 213 -19.18 4.60 -2.23
CA LEU A 213 -17.82 4.15 -2.44
C LEU A 213 -16.90 5.35 -2.67
N SER A 214 -15.62 5.19 -2.40
CA SER A 214 -14.60 6.11 -2.88
C SER A 214 -13.64 5.41 -3.82
N TYR A 215 -13.31 6.09 -4.90
CA TYR A 215 -12.36 5.67 -5.91
C TYR A 215 -11.07 6.48 -5.79
N HIS A 216 -9.96 5.77 -5.81
CA HIS A 216 -8.62 6.30 -5.61
C HIS A 216 -7.70 5.80 -6.71
N LYS A 217 -6.97 6.71 -7.36
CA LYS A 217 -6.00 6.39 -8.41
C LYS A 217 -4.59 6.21 -7.86
N HIS A 218 -4.29 6.89 -6.75
CA HIS A 218 -2.94 6.99 -6.18
C HIS A 218 -2.83 6.45 -4.76
N ALA A 219 -3.94 5.96 -4.16
CA ALA A 219 -3.94 5.38 -2.82
C ALA A 219 -2.93 4.24 -2.61
N PHE A 220 -2.71 3.40 -3.62
CA PHE A 220 -1.82 2.25 -3.53
C PHE A 220 -0.88 2.17 -4.72
N GLY A 221 0.34 1.66 -4.50
CA GLY A 221 1.34 1.52 -5.56
C GLY A 221 0.93 0.56 -6.69
N LEU A 222 -0.16 -0.18 -6.52
CA LEU A 222 -0.74 -1.06 -7.55
C LEU A 222 -1.64 -0.31 -8.53
N GLY A 223 -2.07 0.93 -8.23
CA GLY A 223 -2.95 1.73 -9.06
C GLY A 223 -4.31 1.96 -8.42
N GLU A 224 -5.36 1.80 -9.23
CA GLU A 224 -6.75 2.12 -8.89
C GLU A 224 -7.29 1.25 -7.74
N HIS A 225 -8.13 1.83 -6.87
CA HIS A 225 -8.66 1.15 -5.70
C HIS A 225 -9.99 1.73 -5.22
N TYR A 226 -10.85 0.86 -4.69
CA TYR A 226 -12.13 1.22 -4.09
C TYR A 226 -12.13 1.01 -2.57
N ASN A 227 -12.58 2.05 -1.85
CA ASN A 227 -12.84 2.00 -0.42
C ASN A 227 -14.33 2.22 -0.12
N SER A 228 -14.77 1.80 1.06
CA SER A 228 -16.14 2.00 1.55
C SER A 228 -16.26 3.38 2.23
N LEU A 229 -17.42 4.04 2.11
CA LEU A 229 -17.71 5.30 2.80
C LEU A 229 -18.77 5.10 3.88
N VAL A 230 -18.39 5.30 5.12
CA VAL A 230 -19.25 5.07 6.29
C VAL A 230 -19.62 6.39 6.97
N PRO A 231 -20.71 6.45 7.75
CA PRO A 231 -20.98 7.62 8.59
C PRO A 231 -19.77 7.97 9.46
N ALA A 232 -19.41 9.26 9.51
CA ALA A 232 -18.30 9.79 10.32
C ALA A 232 -18.62 9.85 11.82
#